data_AF-A0A7J0CG48-F1
#
_entry.id   AF-A0A7J0CG48-F1
#
_cell.length_a   1.000
_cell.length_b   1.000
_cell.length_c   1.000
_cell.angle_alpha   90.00
_cell.angle_beta   90.00
_cell.angle_gamma   90.00
#
_symmetry.space_group_name_H-M   'P 1'
#
loop_
_entity.id
_entity.type
_entity.pdbx_description
1 polymer ?
#
loop_
_entity_poly.entity_id
_entity_poly.type
_entity_poly.pdbx_seq_one_letter_code
_entity_poly.pdbx_strand_id
1 'polypeptide(L)'
;MYRTGDLVRRREDHTLEFLGRSDDQVKIRGFRIELGEIQARLAAHPQVAAAAVIARETGHGKRLLAYAVPVKDGGTPPTRTPSATTWPPPCPSTWSPRP
;
A
#
# COMPACT_ATOMS: atom_id res chain seq x y z
N MET A 1 -21.36 15.48 14.14
CA MET A 1 -20.99 14.71 12.93
C MET A 1 -19.64 14.04 13.21
N TYR A 2 -19.54 12.71 13.15
CA TYR A 2 -18.28 11.98 13.40
C TYR A 2 -17.55 11.72 12.08
N ARG A 3 -16.24 11.99 12.04
CA ARG A 3 -15.35 11.66 10.91
C ARG A 3 -14.43 10.54 11.38
N THR A 4 -14.58 9.34 10.84
CA THR A 4 -13.79 8.17 11.24
C THR A 4 -12.33 8.23 10.79
N GLY A 5 -12.05 8.98 9.72
CA GLY A 5 -10.71 9.05 9.14
C GLY A 5 -10.34 7.82 8.33
N ASP A 6 -11.28 6.90 8.07
CA ASP A 6 -11.05 5.75 7.21
C ASP A 6 -11.21 6.14 5.74
N LEU A 7 -10.25 5.77 4.91
CA LEU A 7 -10.35 5.86 3.46
C LEU A 7 -10.96 4.56 2.95
N VAL A 8 -12.09 4.66 2.26
CA VAL A 8 -12.77 3.51 1.68
C VAL A 8 -13.04 3.76 0.20
N ARG A 9 -12.90 2.73 -0.62
CA ARG A 9 -13.36 2.73 -2.01
C ARG A 9 -14.62 1.89 -2.12
N ARG A 10 -15.64 2.45 -2.74
CA ARG A 10 -16.83 1.70 -3.11
C ARG A 10 -16.56 0.97 -4.42
N ARG A 11 -16.64 -0.35 -4.40
CA ARG A 11 -16.53 -1.19 -5.61
C ARG A 11 -17.85 -1.22 -6.36
N GLU A 12 -17.80 -1.63 -7.62
CA GLU A 12 -18.98 -1.76 -8.50
C GLU A 12 -19.99 -2.79 -7.96
N ASP A 13 -19.53 -3.77 -7.19
CA ASP A 13 -20.36 -4.74 -6.44
C ASP A 13 -21.00 -4.17 -5.16
N HIS A 14 -20.93 -2.85 -4.97
CA HIS A 14 -21.42 -2.10 -3.81
C HIS A 14 -20.74 -2.44 -2.47
N THR A 15 -19.64 -3.19 -2.47
CA THR A 15 -18.84 -3.42 -1.27
C THR A 15 -17.92 -2.23 -0.98
N LEU A 16 -17.61 -2.02 0.31
CA LEU A 16 -16.62 -1.05 0.74
C LEU A 16 -15.29 -1.77 0.96
N GLU A 17 -14.31 -1.43 0.14
CA GLU A 17 -12.93 -1.85 0.31
C GLU A 17 -12.23 -0.85 1.23
N PHE A 18 -11.76 -1.34 2.38
CA PHE A 18 -10.96 -0.55 3.30
C PHE A 18 -9.59 -0.26 2.67
N LEU A 19 -9.30 1.02 2.45
CA LEU A 19 -8.04 1.48 1.83
C LEU A 19 -7.03 1.99 2.84
N GLY A 20 -7.40 2.14 4.11
CA GLY A 20 -6.53 2.60 5.19
C GLY A 20 -7.12 3.77 5.95
N ARG A 21 -6.28 4.53 6.62
CA ARG A 21 -6.67 5.76 7.31
C ARG A 21 -6.07 6.99 6.64
N SER A 22 -6.77 8.11 6.75
CA SER A 22 -6.37 9.41 6.22
C SER A 22 -5.36 10.13 7.11
N ASP A 23 -4.96 9.57 8.25
CA ASP A 23 -4.04 10.17 9.23
C ASP A 23 -2.61 9.62 9.19
N ASP A 24 -2.23 8.89 8.13
CA ASP A 24 -0.85 8.45 7.84
C ASP A 24 0.06 9.60 7.38
N GLN A 25 0.15 10.61 8.24
CA GLN A 25 0.88 11.83 8.00
C GLN A 25 2.34 11.68 8.37
N VAL A 26 3.23 11.94 7.42
CA VAL A 26 4.67 11.81 7.63
C VAL A 26 5.40 13.12 7.40
N LYS A 27 6.40 13.40 8.24
CA LYS A 27 7.39 14.45 7.98
C LYS A 27 8.59 13.87 7.26
N ILE A 28 8.92 14.41 6.10
CA ILE A 28 10.12 14.06 5.32
C ILE A 28 10.81 15.37 4.92
N ARG A 29 12.05 15.57 5.37
CA ARG A 29 12.85 16.77 5.04
C ARG A 29 12.12 18.10 5.30
N GLY A 30 11.33 18.16 6.36
CA GLY A 30 10.53 19.35 6.72
C GLY A 30 9.16 19.44 6.05
N PHE A 31 8.86 18.59 5.08
CA PHE A 31 7.55 18.54 4.41
C PHE A 31 6.59 17.63 5.16
N ARG A 32 5.37 18.13 5.39
CA ARG A 32 4.25 17.38 5.95
C ARG A 32 3.50 16.74 4.77
N ILE A 33 3.60 15.42 4.65
CA ILE A 33 3.10 14.65 3.51
C ILE A 33 1.98 13.73 3.99
N GLU A 34 0.87 13.73 3.26
CA GLU A 34 -0.26 12.83 3.48
C GLU A 34 -0.09 11.59 2.59
N LEU A 35 0.29 10.45 3.16
CA LEU A 35 0.49 9.22 2.38
C LEU A 35 -0.82 8.77 1.70
N GLY A 36 -1.95 8.96 2.38
CA GLY A 36 -3.28 8.64 1.86
C GLY A 36 -3.62 9.41 0.58
N GLU A 37 -3.18 10.66 0.42
CA GLU A 37 -3.41 11.42 -0.81
C GLU A 37 -2.64 10.81 -1.99
N ILE A 38 -1.36 10.50 -1.78
CA ILE A 38 -0.51 9.88 -2.82
C ILE A 38 -1.09 8.53 -3.21
N GLN A 39 -1.48 7.72 -2.23
CA GLN A 39 -2.11 6.42 -2.45
C GLN A 39 -3.42 6.54 -3.24
N ALA A 40 -4.29 7.49 -2.88
CA ALA A 40 -5.55 7.73 -3.57
C ALA A 40 -5.31 8.17 -5.03
N ARG A 41 -4.31 9.02 -5.27
CA ARG A 41 -3.92 9.45 -6.63
C ARG A 41 -3.40 8.29 -7.46
N LEU A 42 -2.57 7.41 -6.88
CA LEU A 42 -2.08 6.21 -7.57
C LEU A 42 -3.22 5.23 -7.87
N ALA A 43 -4.13 5.02 -6.92
CA ALA A 43 -5.28 4.13 -7.10
C ALA A 43 -6.33 4.67 -8.08
N ALA A 44 -6.33 5.97 -8.37
CA ALA A 44 -7.17 6.58 -9.40
C ALA A 44 -6.61 6.39 -10.81
N HIS A 45 -5.37 5.92 -10.96
CA HIS A 45 -4.77 5.69 -12.27
C HIS A 45 -5.41 4.46 -12.95
N PRO A 46 -5.87 4.56 -14.22
CA PRO A 46 -6.63 3.47 -14.87
C PRO A 46 -5.91 2.12 -14.96
N GLN A 47 -4.57 2.14 -14.96
CA GLN A 47 -3.74 0.93 -15.02
C GLN A 47 -3.38 0.36 -13.64
N VAL A 48 -3.87 0.94 -12.54
CA VAL A 48 -3.53 0.53 -11.17
C VAL A 48 -4.76 -0.04 -10.47
N ALA A 49 -4.75 -1.34 -10.18
CA ALA A 49 -5.82 -2.02 -9.46
C ALA A 49 -5.82 -1.69 -7.95
N ALA A 50 -4.62 -1.56 -7.38
CA ALA A 50 -4.39 -1.21 -5.99
C ALA A 50 -3.02 -0.54 -5.82
N ALA A 51 -2.90 0.34 -4.84
CA ALA A 51 -1.64 0.96 -4.47
C ALA A 51 -1.50 1.07 -2.95
N ALA A 52 -0.27 1.00 -2.46
CA ALA A 52 0.10 1.25 -1.07
C ALA A 52 1.33 2.14 -1.02
N VAL A 53 1.31 3.18 -0.19
CA VAL A 53 2.44 4.12 -0.05
C VAL A 53 2.95 4.09 1.39
N ILE A 54 4.25 3.88 1.57
CA ILE A 54 4.89 3.88 2.88
C ILE A 54 6.04 4.87 2.92
N ALA A 55 6.31 5.41 4.10
CA ALA A 55 7.56 6.13 4.36
C ALA A 55 8.54 5.19 5.06
N ARG A 56 9.75 5.05 4.51
CA ARG A 56 10.80 4.18 5.05
C ARG A 56 12.09 4.94 5.25
N GLU A 57 12.75 4.71 6.38
CA GLU A 57 14.11 5.20 6.62
C GLU A 57 15.09 4.36 5.78
N THR A 58 15.94 5.03 5.01
CA THR A 58 17.02 4.40 4.22
C THR A 58 18.36 4.95 4.67
N GLY A 59 19.48 4.38 4.20
CA GLY A 59 20.81 4.93 4.47
C GLY A 59 21.01 6.38 4.01
N HIS A 60 20.10 6.90 3.18
CA HIS A 60 20.08 8.29 2.72
C HIS A 60 18.91 9.09 3.31
N GLY A 61 18.40 8.67 4.47
CA GLY A 61 17.27 9.27 5.18
C GLY A 61 15.91 8.74 4.73
N LYS A 62 14.85 9.37 5.27
CA LYS A 62 13.46 9.02 5.00
C LYS A 62 13.05 9.23 3.55
N ARG A 63 12.45 8.20 2.94
CA ARG A 63 11.97 8.18 1.55
C ARG A 63 10.55 7.62 1.48
N LEU A 64 9.82 8.00 0.43
CA LEU A 64 8.54 7.42 0.10
C LEU A 64 8.73 6.26 -0.87
N LEU A 65 8.04 5.14 -0.60
CA LEU A 65 7.97 3.98 -1.47
C LEU A 65 6.50 3.74 -1.81
N ALA A 66 6.21 3.62 -3.10
CA ALA A 66 4.88 3.28 -3.59
C ALA A 66 4.93 1.88 -4.23
N TYR A 67 4.03 1.02 -3.78
CA TYR A 67 3.77 -0.29 -4.37
C TYR A 67 2.47 -0.21 -5.14
N ALA A 68 2.44 -0.72 -6.37
CA ALA A 68 1.26 -0.72 -7.21
C ALA A 68 1.03 -2.11 -7.82
N VAL A 69 -0.24 -2.50 -7.88
CA VAL A 69 -0.71 -3.71 -8.58
C VAL A 69 -1.30 -3.25 -9.90
N PRO A 70 -0.83 -3.73 -11.05
CA PRO A 70 -1.42 -3.37 -12.33
C PRO A 70 -2.83 -3.95 -12.46
N VAL A 71 -3.71 -3.25 -13.19
CA VAL A 71 -4.98 -3.84 -13.65
C VAL A 71 -4.64 -5.03 -14.55
N LYS A 72 -5.28 -6.17 -14.30
CA LYS A 72 -5.15 -7.34 -15.17
C LYS A 72 -5.91 -7.04 -16.46
N ASP A 73 -5.20 -6.68 -17.52
CA ASP A 73 -5.73 -6.89 -18.85
C ASP A 73 -5.88 -8.41 -19.04
N GLY A 74 -7.00 -8.90 -19.55
CA GLY A 74 -7.22 -10.32 -19.83
C GLY A 74 -6.26 -10.94 -20.86
N GLY A 75 -5.15 -10.27 -21.19
CA GLY A 75 -4.08 -10.75 -22.04
C GLY A 75 -3.09 -11.60 -21.25
N THR A 76 -2.79 -12.79 -21.78
CA THR A 76 -1.78 -13.73 -21.32
C THR A 76 -0.57 -13.03 -20.70
N PRO A 77 -0.19 -13.35 -19.45
CA PRO A 77 0.95 -12.69 -18.81
C PRO A 77 2.21 -12.93 -19.67
N PRO A 78 3.02 -11.91 -19.98
CA PRO A 78 4.36 -12.18 -20.48
C PRO A 78 5.07 -13.01 -19.42
N THR A 79 5.69 -14.11 -19.85
CA THR A 79 6.51 -14.99 -19.00
C THR A 79 7.54 -14.14 -18.27
N ARG A 80 7.21 -13.72 -17.05
CA ARG A 80 8.12 -13.02 -16.18
C ARG A 80 8.97 -14.11 -15.54
N THR A 81 10.21 -14.27 -16.01
CA THR A 81 11.22 -15.04 -15.28
C THR A 81 11.19 -14.57 -13.83
N PRO A 82 10.92 -15.45 -12.86
CA PRO A 82 10.91 -15.06 -11.45
C PRO A 82 12.35 -14.77 -11.05
N SER A 83 12.77 -13.50 -11.16
CA SER A 83 13.93 -13.03 -10.41
C SER A 83 13.53 -13.05 -8.95
N ALA A 84 14.07 -14.01 -8.22
CA ALA A 84 13.80 -14.25 -6.83
C ALA A 84 14.12 -12.99 -6.00
N THR A 85 13.08 -12.33 -5.51
CA THR A 85 13.12 -11.59 -4.25
C THR A 85 11.75 -11.79 -3.60
N THR A 86 11.48 -13.03 -3.24
CA THR A 86 10.38 -13.36 -2.33
C THR A 86 10.73 -12.77 -0.98
N TRP A 87 9.97 -11.78 -0.53
CA TRP A 87 9.93 -11.41 0.89
C TRP A 87 8.48 -11.16 1.33
N PRO A 88 7.93 -11.97 2.26
CA PRO A 88 8.38 -13.33 2.65
C PRO A 88 7.24 -14.38 2.63
N PRO A 89 7.53 -15.69 2.59
CA PRO A 89 6.62 -16.73 3.05
C PRO A 89 7.15 -17.39 4.36
N PRO A 90 6.35 -18.30 4.95
CA PRO A 90 5.66 -18.11 6.22
C PRO A 90 6.56 -18.17 7.47
N CYS A 91 6.16 -17.44 8.51
CA CYS A 91 6.72 -17.53 9.86
C CYS A 91 6.38 -18.90 10.47
N PRO A 92 7.34 -19.79 10.82
CA PRO A 92 7.07 -20.93 11.67
C PRO A 92 7.27 -20.55 13.15
N SER A 93 6.15 -20.54 13.87
CA SER A 93 5.98 -20.90 15.28
C SER A 93 7.21 -20.83 16.21
N THR A 94 7.28 -19.79 17.05
CA THR A 94 7.47 -19.91 18.51
C THR A 94 7.25 -18.54 19.15
N TRP A 95 6.02 -18.26 19.56
CA TRP A 95 5.74 -17.30 20.63
C TRP A 95 5.34 -18.13 21.85
N SER A 96 6.27 -18.30 22.79
CA SER A 96 5.93 -18.69 24.16
C SER A 96 5.89 -17.41 25.00
N PRO A 97 4.76 -17.05 25.62
CA PRO A 97 4.80 -16.11 26.71
C PRO A 97 5.27 -16.89 27.94
N ARG A 98 6.39 -16.50 28.55
CA ARG A 98 6.69 -16.89 29.93
C ARG A 98 6.03 -15.88 30.87
N PRO A 99 5.48 -16.35 32.01
CA PRO A 99 4.74 -15.55 32.99
C PRO A 99 5.64 -14.56 33.74
#